data_AF-A0A8H4L3L9-F1
#
_entry.id   AF-A0A8H4L3L9-F1
#
_cell.length_a   1.000
_cell.length_b   1.000
_cell.length_c   1.000
_cell.angle_alpha   90.00
_cell.angle_beta   90.00
_cell.angle_gamma   90.00
#
_symmetry.space_group_name_H-M   'P 1'
#
loop_
_entity.id
_entity.type
_entity.pdbx_description
1 polymer ?
#
loop_
_entity_poly.entity_id
_entity_poly.type
_entity_poly.pdbx_seq_one_letter_code
_entity_poly.pdbx_strand_id
1 'polypeptide(L)'
;MAASFAARKPERVASMVLLAPAGLTRSTRFGELQTSYLRGGEGLEEQAQAWILGLLDGGQLVIPPDWKERTAKGELVPEAVRDWQTREHPGHAASVVAMFRDGGALDQHVEFAKAAKTDVKYLCIRGELDHLSTVQDLHDVGMRNVVVVPQVGHGIVRECVPKVSGLIEEFWKELEK
;
A
#
# COMPACT_ATOMS: atom_id res chain seq x y z
N MET A 1 7.07 -3.23 -8.10
CA MET A 1 6.34 -2.03 -7.66
C MET A 1 6.85 -0.78 -8.38
N ALA A 2 6.10 0.34 -8.36
CA ALA A 2 6.38 1.55 -9.16
C ALA A 2 7.79 2.14 -8.93
N ALA A 3 8.23 2.26 -7.67
CA ALA A 3 9.57 2.75 -7.34
C ALA A 3 10.68 1.89 -7.97
N SER A 4 10.59 0.56 -7.88
CA SER A 4 11.57 -0.34 -8.52
C SER A 4 11.56 -0.24 -10.05
N PHE A 5 10.40 0.05 -10.67
CA PHE A 5 10.34 0.29 -12.10
C PHE A 5 11.02 1.62 -12.47
N ALA A 6 10.71 2.71 -11.76
CA ALA A 6 11.36 4.01 -11.94
C ALA A 6 12.88 3.95 -11.72
N ALA A 7 13.33 3.17 -10.74
CA ALA A 7 14.75 2.94 -10.50
C ALA A 7 15.46 2.22 -11.66
N ARG A 8 14.79 1.29 -12.33
CA ARG A 8 15.38 0.45 -13.40
C ARG A 8 15.24 1.03 -14.79
N LYS A 9 14.19 1.83 -15.02
CA LYS A 9 13.80 2.39 -16.31
C LYS A 9 13.37 3.86 -16.17
N PRO A 10 14.21 4.74 -15.59
CA PRO A 10 13.83 6.14 -15.37
C PRO A 10 13.47 6.86 -16.66
N GLU A 11 14.09 6.49 -17.79
CA GLU A 11 13.83 7.04 -19.12
C GLU A 11 12.40 6.76 -19.63
N ARG A 12 11.68 5.85 -18.99
CA ARG A 12 10.31 5.46 -19.33
C ARG A 12 9.26 5.98 -18.36
N VAL A 13 9.67 6.75 -17.35
CA VAL A 13 8.78 7.25 -16.30
C VAL A 13 8.82 8.76 -16.28
N ALA A 14 7.71 9.40 -16.67
CA ALA A 14 7.59 10.85 -16.62
C ALA A 14 7.50 11.35 -15.16
N SER A 15 6.68 10.69 -14.35
CA SER A 15 6.51 10.97 -12.93
C SER A 15 5.93 9.75 -12.20
N MET A 16 5.94 9.76 -10.87
CA MET A 16 5.33 8.71 -10.05
C MET A 16 4.63 9.28 -8.82
N VAL A 17 3.48 8.71 -8.44
CA VAL A 17 2.87 8.93 -7.13
C VAL A 17 2.88 7.62 -6.36
N LEU A 18 3.38 7.66 -5.13
CA LEU A 18 3.46 6.51 -4.23
C LEU A 18 2.45 6.70 -3.10
N LEU A 19 1.43 5.85 -3.07
CA LEU A 19 0.36 5.87 -2.07
C LEU A 19 0.67 4.80 -1.02
N ALA A 20 0.75 5.22 0.24
CA ALA A 20 1.03 4.36 1.39
C ALA A 20 2.13 3.31 1.07
N PRO A 21 3.38 3.75 0.82
CA PRO A 21 4.40 2.90 0.19
C PRO A 21 4.89 1.77 1.11
N ALA A 22 4.19 0.63 1.10
CA ALA A 22 4.48 -0.53 1.94
C ALA A 22 5.86 -1.15 1.69
N GLY A 23 6.47 -0.91 0.52
CA GLY A 23 7.80 -1.42 0.14
C GLY A 23 8.95 -1.06 1.09
N LEU A 24 8.77 -0.03 1.93
CA LEU A 24 9.72 0.35 2.98
C LEU A 24 9.55 -0.43 4.28
N THR A 25 8.57 -1.34 4.33
CA THR A 25 8.43 -2.27 5.43
C THR A 25 9.62 -3.23 5.44
N ARG A 26 10.36 -3.27 6.55
CA ARG A 26 11.44 -4.26 6.75
C ARG A 26 10.87 -5.60 7.18
N SER A 27 11.24 -6.68 6.51
CA SER A 27 10.86 -8.02 6.96
C SER A 27 11.44 -8.36 8.34
N THR A 28 12.57 -7.77 8.71
CA THR A 28 13.22 -7.96 10.02
C THR A 28 12.40 -7.44 11.20
N ARG A 29 11.33 -6.67 10.97
CA ARG A 29 10.42 -6.22 12.05
C ARG A 29 9.48 -7.34 12.51
N PHE A 30 9.36 -8.40 11.71
CA PHE A 30 8.47 -9.51 11.97
C PHE A 30 9.18 -10.57 12.82
N GLY A 31 8.44 -11.14 13.78
CA GLY A 31 8.94 -12.26 14.59
C GLY A 31 8.99 -13.56 13.80
N GLU A 32 9.57 -14.60 14.41
CA GLU A 32 9.81 -15.89 13.75
C GLU A 32 8.55 -16.50 13.13
N LEU A 33 7.41 -16.39 13.81
CA LEU A 33 6.11 -16.88 13.33
C LEU A 33 5.65 -16.11 12.08
N GLN A 34 5.70 -14.79 12.09
CA GLN A 34 5.33 -14.00 10.92
C GLN A 34 6.31 -14.24 9.76
N THR A 35 7.60 -14.41 10.06
CA THR A 35 8.60 -14.79 9.06
C THR A 35 8.34 -16.19 8.49
N SER A 36 7.78 -17.14 9.26
CA SER A 36 7.38 -18.45 8.70
C SER A 36 6.20 -18.30 7.73
N TYR A 37 5.24 -17.42 8.02
CA TYR A 37 4.16 -17.10 7.07
C TYR A 37 4.68 -16.50 5.76
N LEU A 38 5.71 -15.65 5.81
CA LEU A 38 6.33 -15.07 4.61
C LEU A 38 7.18 -16.09 3.82
N ARG A 39 7.80 -17.07 4.50
CA ARG A 39 8.52 -18.17 3.83
C ARG A 39 7.58 -19.19 3.21
N GLY A 40 6.39 -19.35 3.77
CA GLY A 40 5.49 -20.44 3.44
C GLY A 40 5.95 -21.78 4.03
N GLY A 41 5.14 -22.82 3.82
CA GLY A 41 5.38 -24.15 4.36
C GLY A 41 4.09 -24.96 4.41
N GLU A 42 4.23 -26.28 4.52
CA GLU A 42 3.10 -27.18 4.63
C GLU A 42 2.27 -26.86 5.88
N GLY A 43 0.94 -26.73 5.73
CA GLY A 43 0.02 -26.46 6.83
C GLY A 43 -0.03 -25.02 7.35
N LEU A 44 0.66 -24.06 6.71
CA LEU A 44 0.70 -22.65 7.16
C LEU A 44 -0.15 -21.69 6.33
N GLU A 45 -0.73 -22.14 5.22
CA GLU A 45 -1.29 -21.25 4.20
C GLU A 45 -2.51 -20.46 4.70
N GLU A 46 -3.41 -21.08 5.45
CA GLU A 46 -4.60 -20.41 5.99
C GLU A 46 -4.22 -19.32 7.00
N GLN A 47 -3.29 -19.61 7.92
CA GLN A 47 -2.81 -18.65 8.91
C GLN A 47 -2.01 -17.53 8.24
N ALA A 48 -1.21 -17.85 7.23
CA ALA A 48 -0.49 -16.86 6.45
C ALA A 48 -1.43 -15.92 5.70
N GLN A 49 -2.47 -16.44 5.06
CA GLN A 49 -3.50 -15.62 4.39
C GLN A 49 -4.19 -14.70 5.39
N ALA A 50 -4.68 -15.23 6.51
CA ALA A 50 -5.35 -14.43 7.53
C ALA A 50 -4.44 -13.32 8.09
N TRP A 51 -3.17 -13.64 8.37
CA TRP A 51 -2.22 -12.66 8.89
C TRP A 51 -1.82 -11.60 7.85
N ILE A 52 -1.52 -11.99 6.61
CA ILE A 52 -1.10 -11.06 5.54
C ILE A 52 -2.26 -10.13 5.15
N LEU A 53 -3.48 -10.66 5.02
CA LEU A 53 -4.66 -9.84 4.76
C LEU A 53 -4.95 -8.89 5.92
N GLY A 54 -4.83 -9.37 7.16
CA GLY A 54 -4.97 -8.51 8.35
C GLY A 54 -3.91 -7.40 8.39
N LEU A 55 -2.67 -7.70 8.00
CA LEU A 55 -1.59 -6.71 7.91
C LEU A 55 -1.90 -5.64 6.85
N LEU A 56 -2.39 -6.04 5.68
CA LEU A 56 -2.69 -5.12 4.57
C LEU A 56 -3.92 -4.26 4.85
N ASP A 57 -4.99 -4.87 5.36
CA ASP A 57 -6.31 -4.23 5.48
C ASP A 57 -6.60 -3.67 6.87
N GLY A 58 -5.62 -3.65 7.77
CA GLY A 58 -5.75 -3.03 9.10
C GLY A 58 -6.59 -3.84 10.10
N GLY A 59 -6.64 -5.17 9.94
CA GLY A 59 -7.28 -6.08 10.89
C GLY A 59 -8.48 -6.84 10.36
N GLN A 60 -9.28 -7.37 11.29
CA GLN A 60 -10.40 -8.26 10.99
C GLN A 60 -11.48 -7.56 10.16
N LEU A 61 -12.07 -8.29 9.21
CA LEU A 61 -13.19 -7.82 8.43
C LEU A 61 -14.47 -7.75 9.26
N VAL A 62 -14.95 -6.53 9.49
CA VAL A 62 -16.23 -6.23 10.13
C VAL A 62 -17.04 -5.38 9.17
N ILE A 63 -18.11 -5.95 8.61
CA ILE A 63 -18.97 -5.23 7.66
C ILE A 63 -20.03 -4.46 8.46
N PRO A 64 -20.12 -3.12 8.30
CA PRO A 64 -21.16 -2.33 8.95
C PRO A 64 -22.56 -2.82 8.52
N PRO A 65 -23.53 -2.98 9.43
CA PRO A 65 -24.85 -3.52 9.08
C PRO A 65 -25.60 -2.66 8.06
N ASP A 66 -25.30 -1.36 8.03
CA ASP A 66 -25.91 -0.35 7.17
C ASP A 66 -25.19 -0.18 5.81
N TRP A 67 -24.23 -1.06 5.48
CA TRP A 67 -23.39 -0.91 4.29
C TRP A 67 -24.20 -0.81 2.99
N LYS A 68 -25.33 -1.51 2.91
CA LYS A 68 -26.21 -1.50 1.73
C LYS A 68 -26.88 -0.15 1.54
N GLU A 69 -27.39 0.46 2.61
CA GLU A 69 -28.00 1.79 2.50
C GLU A 69 -26.97 2.86 2.14
N ARG A 70 -25.76 2.77 2.72
CA ARG A 70 -24.64 3.67 2.41
C ARG A 70 -24.22 3.54 0.94
N THR A 71 -24.04 2.30 0.46
CA THR A 71 -23.69 2.03 -0.95
C THR A 71 -24.78 2.52 -1.90
N ALA A 72 -26.07 2.36 -1.55
CA ALA A 72 -27.18 2.86 -2.35
C ALA A 72 -27.20 4.39 -2.49
N LYS A 73 -26.58 5.12 -1.55
CA LYS A 73 -26.38 6.58 -1.62
C LYS A 73 -25.10 6.98 -2.38
N GLY A 74 -24.36 6.00 -2.92
CA GLY A 74 -23.09 6.22 -3.62
C GLY A 74 -21.87 6.30 -2.69
N GLU A 75 -22.00 5.95 -1.41
CA GLU A 75 -20.86 5.89 -0.50
C GLU A 75 -20.03 4.63 -0.73
N LEU A 76 -18.70 4.77 -0.67
CA LEU A 76 -17.80 3.63 -0.62
C LEU A 76 -17.79 3.04 0.80
N VAL A 77 -18.08 1.75 0.92
CA VAL A 77 -17.93 0.99 2.17
C VAL A 77 -16.78 -0.02 1.97
N PRO A 78 -15.55 0.31 2.40
CA PRO A 78 -14.35 -0.49 2.12
C PRO A 78 -14.47 -1.96 2.56
N GLU A 79 -15.14 -2.21 3.68
CA GLU A 79 -15.33 -3.54 4.25
C GLU A 79 -16.27 -4.39 3.40
N ALA A 80 -17.34 -3.81 2.87
CA ALA A 80 -18.24 -4.50 1.95
C ALA A 80 -17.55 -4.82 0.61
N VAL A 81 -16.68 -3.94 0.13
CA VAL A 81 -15.87 -4.20 -1.07
C VAL A 81 -14.89 -5.35 -0.83
N ARG A 82 -14.23 -5.40 0.34
CA ARG A 82 -13.31 -6.49 0.69
C ARG A 82 -14.03 -7.83 0.84
N ASP A 83 -15.22 -7.83 1.45
CA ASP A 83 -16.08 -9.03 1.50
C ASP A 83 -16.41 -9.54 0.10
N TRP A 84 -16.88 -8.64 -0.77
CA TRP A 84 -17.16 -8.95 -2.16
C TRP A 84 -15.93 -9.48 -2.90
N GLN A 85 -14.76 -8.86 -2.73
CA GLN A 85 -13.50 -9.31 -3.34
C GLN A 85 -13.16 -10.74 -2.90
N THR A 86 -13.27 -11.03 -1.61
CA THR A 86 -12.94 -12.35 -1.05
C THR A 86 -13.91 -13.43 -1.55
N ARG A 87 -15.20 -13.09 -1.63
CA ARG A 87 -16.27 -14.03 -2.01
C ARG A 87 -16.32 -14.31 -3.51
N GLU A 88 -16.10 -13.29 -4.34
CA GLU A 88 -16.23 -13.40 -5.80
C GLU A 88 -14.91 -13.69 -6.51
N HIS A 89 -13.76 -13.44 -5.86
CA HIS A 89 -12.45 -13.67 -6.44
C HIS A 89 -11.65 -14.69 -5.62
N PRO A 90 -11.80 -16.01 -5.88
CA PRO A 90 -11.13 -17.05 -5.09
C PRO A 90 -9.59 -16.96 -5.13
N GLY A 91 -9.02 -16.33 -6.16
CA GLY A 91 -7.58 -16.08 -6.25
C GLY A 91 -7.09 -14.86 -5.47
N HIS A 92 -7.98 -14.03 -4.89
CA HIS A 92 -7.61 -12.78 -4.25
C HIS A 92 -6.62 -12.98 -3.10
N ALA A 93 -6.97 -13.83 -2.12
CA ALA A 93 -6.10 -14.10 -0.97
C ALA A 93 -4.72 -14.62 -1.42
N ALA A 94 -4.71 -15.62 -2.31
CA ALA A 94 -3.46 -16.18 -2.84
C ALA A 94 -2.62 -15.12 -3.56
N SER A 95 -3.23 -14.23 -4.35
CA SER A 95 -2.53 -13.14 -5.04
C SER A 95 -1.90 -12.14 -4.07
N VAL A 96 -2.60 -11.81 -2.97
CA VAL A 96 -2.08 -10.91 -1.95
C VAL A 96 -0.91 -11.58 -1.22
N VAL A 97 -1.03 -12.86 -0.86
CA VAL A 97 0.08 -13.61 -0.26
C VAL A 97 1.30 -13.65 -1.19
N ALA A 98 1.11 -13.99 -2.46
CA ALA A 98 2.18 -14.01 -3.46
C ALA A 98 2.84 -12.63 -3.63
N MET A 99 2.08 -11.54 -3.53
CA MET A 99 2.66 -10.18 -3.54
C MET A 99 3.65 -9.97 -2.39
N PHE A 100 3.32 -10.44 -1.18
CA PHE A 100 4.19 -10.32 -0.02
C PHE A 100 5.40 -11.28 -0.06
N ARG A 101 5.21 -12.51 -0.53
CA ARG A 101 6.28 -13.52 -0.60
C ARG A 101 7.22 -13.32 -1.79
N ASP A 102 6.65 -13.09 -2.97
CA ASP A 102 7.34 -13.17 -4.24
C ASP A 102 7.35 -11.83 -5.01
N GLY A 103 6.33 -11.00 -4.78
CA GLY A 103 6.13 -9.73 -5.48
C GLY A 103 6.99 -8.56 -4.99
N GLY A 104 7.78 -8.78 -3.94
CA GLY A 104 8.68 -7.77 -3.37
C GLY A 104 7.94 -6.65 -2.63
N ALA A 105 6.85 -6.95 -1.92
CA ALA A 105 6.13 -5.96 -1.10
C ALA A 105 6.96 -5.42 0.08
N LEU A 106 8.07 -6.07 0.42
CA LEU A 106 8.94 -5.75 1.56
C LEU A 106 10.37 -5.44 1.11
N ASP A 107 11.13 -4.82 1.99
CA ASP A 107 12.59 -4.64 1.88
C ASP A 107 13.08 -3.91 0.60
N GLN A 108 12.25 -3.05 0.00
CA GLN A 108 12.58 -2.34 -1.25
C GLN A 108 13.41 -1.06 -1.05
N HIS A 109 14.03 -0.86 0.11
CA HIS A 109 14.75 0.36 0.47
C HIS A 109 15.80 0.77 -0.57
N VAL A 110 16.56 -0.20 -1.10
CA VAL A 110 17.57 0.05 -2.14
C VAL A 110 16.94 0.58 -3.42
N GLU A 111 15.81 0.02 -3.83
CA GLU A 111 15.12 0.43 -5.06
C GLU A 111 14.45 1.80 -4.89
N PHE A 112 13.88 2.09 -3.72
CA PHE A 112 13.41 3.44 -3.38
C PHE A 112 14.56 4.45 -3.41
N ALA A 113 15.71 4.12 -2.79
CA ALA A 113 16.87 5.01 -2.78
C ALA A 113 17.45 5.25 -4.18
N LYS A 114 17.40 4.27 -5.07
CA LYS A 114 17.75 4.46 -6.50
C LYS A 114 16.74 5.36 -7.19
N ALA A 115 15.44 5.12 -7.00
CA ALA A 115 14.38 5.92 -7.62
C ALA A 115 14.47 7.40 -7.19
N ALA A 116 14.72 7.67 -5.92
CA ALA A 116 14.87 9.01 -5.37
C ALA A 116 16.07 9.79 -5.95
N LYS A 117 17.08 9.09 -6.47
CA LYS A 117 18.27 9.67 -7.11
C LYS A 117 18.10 9.93 -8.61
N THR A 118 16.98 9.52 -9.19
CA THR A 118 16.68 9.80 -10.59
C THR A 118 16.06 11.19 -10.72
N ASP A 119 15.98 11.70 -11.95
CA ASP A 119 15.27 12.96 -12.24
C ASP A 119 13.74 12.80 -12.32
N VAL A 120 13.23 11.58 -12.10
CA VAL A 120 11.79 11.28 -12.12
C VAL A 120 11.10 12.06 -11.00
N LYS A 121 10.13 12.90 -11.38
CA LYS A 121 9.33 13.66 -10.41
C LYS A 121 8.46 12.72 -9.62
N TYR A 122 8.37 12.93 -8.31
CA TYR A 122 7.59 12.06 -7.45
C TYR A 122 6.81 12.81 -6.37
N LEU A 123 5.74 12.18 -5.91
CA LEU A 123 4.98 12.53 -4.71
C LEU A 123 4.72 11.26 -3.89
N CYS A 124 4.99 11.30 -2.60
CA CYS A 124 4.58 10.25 -1.66
C CYS A 124 3.41 10.74 -0.82
N ILE A 125 2.33 9.97 -0.74
CA ILE A 125 1.17 10.27 0.10
C ILE A 125 0.99 9.13 1.09
N ARG A 126 0.89 9.42 2.38
CA ARG A 126 0.67 8.42 3.43
C ARG A 126 -0.32 8.89 4.47
N GLY A 127 -0.92 7.95 5.18
CA GLY A 127 -1.74 8.25 6.36
C GLY A 127 -0.85 8.55 7.56
N GLU A 128 -1.28 9.45 8.43
CA GLU A 128 -0.60 9.75 9.70
C GLU A 128 -0.42 8.50 10.55
N LEU A 129 -1.47 7.66 10.62
CA LEU A 129 -1.55 6.45 11.44
C LEU A 129 -1.05 5.20 10.68
N ASP A 130 -0.47 5.36 9.49
CA ASP A 130 0.10 4.25 8.73
C ASP A 130 1.36 3.71 9.43
N HIS A 131 1.31 2.44 9.83
CA HIS A 131 2.36 1.72 10.54
C HIS A 131 3.24 0.87 9.61
N LEU A 132 2.98 0.86 8.30
CA LEU A 132 3.79 0.12 7.32
C LEU A 132 5.00 0.93 6.85
N SER A 133 4.82 2.24 6.67
CA SER A 133 5.90 3.17 6.32
C SER A 133 5.75 4.47 7.09
N THR A 134 6.81 4.91 7.75
CA THR A 134 6.89 6.23 8.39
C THR A 134 7.37 7.30 7.41
N VAL A 135 7.23 8.56 7.78
CA VAL A 135 7.87 9.67 7.04
C VAL A 135 9.39 9.53 7.09
N GLN A 136 9.94 9.07 8.20
CA GLN A 136 11.38 8.89 8.35
C GLN A 136 11.92 7.83 7.39
N ASP A 137 11.20 6.71 7.22
CA ASP A 137 11.61 5.66 6.26
C ASP A 137 11.72 6.23 4.83
N LEU A 138 10.79 7.10 4.43
CA LEU A 138 10.82 7.80 3.13
C LEU A 138 12.00 8.76 3.04
N HIS A 139 12.23 9.55 4.08
CA HIS A 139 13.34 10.50 4.12
C HIS A 139 14.71 9.81 4.08
N ASP A 140 14.84 8.66 4.74
CA ASP A 140 16.06 7.85 4.80
C ASP A 140 16.47 7.30 3.43
N VAL A 141 15.47 6.98 2.59
CA VAL A 141 15.71 6.59 1.19
C VAL A 141 15.77 7.78 0.22
N GLY A 142 15.73 9.02 0.73
CA GLY A 142 15.86 10.24 -0.08
C GLY A 142 14.56 10.73 -0.73
N MET A 143 13.41 10.12 -0.41
CA MET A 143 12.09 10.60 -0.87
C MET A 143 11.62 11.74 0.05
N ARG A 144 11.71 12.99 -0.40
CA ARG A 144 11.41 14.18 0.41
C ARG A 144 10.10 14.88 0.09
N ASN A 145 9.55 14.69 -1.11
CA ASN A 145 8.22 15.19 -1.44
C ASN A 145 7.15 14.26 -0.85
N VAL A 146 6.79 14.49 0.41
CA VAL A 146 5.89 13.64 1.20
C VAL A 146 4.73 14.47 1.74
N VAL A 147 3.50 14.00 1.52
CA VAL A 147 2.28 14.54 2.12
C VAL A 147 1.70 13.52 3.09
N VAL A 148 1.34 13.99 4.28
CA VAL A 148 0.70 13.18 5.34
C VAL A 148 -0.76 13.56 5.46
N VAL A 149 -1.65 12.57 5.37
CA VAL A 149 -3.09 12.73 5.57
C VAL A 149 -3.40 12.45 7.05
N PRO A 150 -3.94 13.43 7.81
CA PRO A 150 -4.15 13.29 9.24
C PRO A 150 -5.22 12.25 9.57
N GLN A 151 -5.06 11.55 10.69
CA GLN A 151 -6.04 10.62 11.28
C GLN A 151 -6.46 9.43 10.40
N VAL A 152 -5.62 9.03 9.44
CA VAL A 152 -5.89 7.92 8.53
C VAL A 152 -4.75 6.91 8.57
N GLY A 153 -5.08 5.62 8.48
CA GLY A 153 -4.11 4.52 8.43
C GLY A 153 -3.54 4.27 7.03
N HIS A 154 -3.17 3.02 6.76
CA HIS A 154 -2.67 2.58 5.44
C HIS A 154 -3.73 2.68 4.33
N GLY A 155 -5.01 2.58 4.70
CA GLY A 155 -6.17 2.61 3.81
C GLY A 155 -6.51 3.97 3.20
N ILE A 156 -5.55 4.91 3.07
CA ILE A 156 -5.79 6.28 2.59
C ILE A 156 -6.59 6.37 1.28
N VAL A 157 -6.38 5.41 0.37
CA VAL A 157 -7.05 5.35 -0.94
C VAL A 157 -8.51 4.94 -0.87
N ARG A 158 -8.95 4.39 0.27
CA ARG A 158 -10.34 3.97 0.52
C ARG A 158 -11.04 4.95 1.47
N GLU A 159 -10.30 5.46 2.45
CA GLU A 159 -10.85 6.29 3.53
C GLU A 159 -10.89 7.79 3.20
N CYS A 160 -10.01 8.27 2.32
CA CYS A 160 -9.84 9.72 2.05
C CYS A 160 -9.79 10.05 0.56
N VAL A 161 -10.66 9.41 -0.23
CA VAL A 161 -10.67 9.50 -1.70
C VAL A 161 -10.57 10.94 -2.21
N PRO A 162 -11.42 11.90 -1.82
CA PRO A 162 -11.38 13.25 -2.41
C PRO A 162 -10.08 13.99 -2.09
N LYS A 163 -9.51 13.77 -0.90
CA LYS A 163 -8.26 14.40 -0.48
C LYS A 163 -7.08 13.81 -1.24
N VAL A 164 -6.99 12.49 -1.32
CA VAL A 164 -5.91 11.79 -2.01
C VAL A 164 -5.95 12.06 -3.51
N SER A 165 -7.13 12.02 -4.14
CA SER A 165 -7.27 12.32 -5.57
C SER A 165 -6.89 13.77 -5.88
N GLY A 166 -7.31 14.73 -5.04
CA GLY A 166 -6.96 16.13 -5.21
C GLY A 166 -5.44 16.37 -5.17
N LEU A 167 -4.73 15.71 -4.25
CA LEU A 167 -3.26 15.78 -4.16
C LEU A 167 -2.57 15.20 -5.41
N ILE A 168 -3.09 14.09 -5.93
CA ILE A 168 -2.57 13.47 -7.17
C ILE A 168 -2.78 14.41 -8.37
N GLU A 169 -3.98 14.97 -8.50
CA GLU A 169 -4.31 15.90 -9.58
C GLU A 169 -3.46 17.17 -9.53
N GLU A 170 -3.29 17.75 -8.34
CA GLU A 170 -2.48 18.95 -8.12
C GLU A 170 -1.03 18.69 -8.55
N PHE A 171 -0.44 17.58 -8.10
CA PHE A 171 0.91 17.18 -8.49
C PHE A 171 1.08 17.11 -10.02
N TRP A 172 0.17 16.46 -10.74
CA TRP A 172 0.30 16.38 -12.20
C TRP A 172 0.04 17.70 -12.90
N LYS A 173 -0.92 18.51 -12.43
CA LYS A 173 -1.16 19.86 -12.95
C LYS A 173 0.05 20.79 -12.77
N GLU A 174 0.83 20.61 -11.72
CA GLU A 174 2.06 21.39 -11.51
C GLU A 174 3.21 20.99 -12.45
N LEU A 175 3.23 19.75 -12.96
CA LEU A 175 4.25 19.30 -13.91
C LEU A 175 3.99 19.76 -15.35
N GLU A 176 2.76 20.14 -15.67
CA GLU A 176 2.36 20.67 -16.99
C GLU A 176 2.61 22.18 -17.13
N LYS A 177 2.98 22.86 -16.05
CA LYS A 177 3.30 24.29 -16.02
C LYS A 177 4.79 24.52 -16.33
#